data_AF-Q0AG94-F1
#
_entry.id   AF-Q0AG94-F1
#
_cell.length_a   1.000
_cell.length_b   1.000
_cell.length_c   1.000
_cell.angle_alpha   90.00
_cell.angle_beta   90.00
_cell.angle_gamma   90.00
#
_symmetry.space_group_name_H-M   'P 1'
#
loop_
_entity.id
_entity.type
_entity.pdbx_description
1 polymer ?
#
loop_
_entity_poly.entity_id
_entity_poly.type
_entity_poly.pdbx_seq_one_letter_code
_entity_poly.pdbx_strand_id
1 'polypeptide(L)'
;MKKTLIAAALFAAIGTAHADPVTLTYTDTFGNEQVGTLPNNSSWSGNPWNQGKPVQGNVYAGEFKFKTSEGLDFYAFCADIFHTLKSGTTYQMDALTTGSVAGIGSWEIARIGYLFDNYGDYLDNSANGKELTAFQLTLWEILFENGKNQGNQNGNPLSKGNFKVGGFGDADDLANGWIKDIYDNTQDGTKSEKYDLFFLTSSSTCTEKYTSGNKKGQCKNGKMTQDSQNLISWTAKPEDPQDPAENPNEIPEPMPLVLLTAGLLALGFTRKLRCC
;
A
#
# COMPACT_ATOMS: atom_id res chain seq x y z
N MET A 1 13.41 -14.90 12.26
CA MET A 1 12.33 -15.46 11.41
C MET A 1 12.74 -15.19 9.96
N LYS A 2 12.73 -16.18 9.06
CA LYS A 2 13.03 -15.96 7.64
C LYS A 2 11.70 -15.79 6.91
N LYS A 3 11.21 -14.56 6.76
CA LYS A 3 10.03 -14.27 5.96
C LYS A 3 10.32 -13.12 5.01
N THR A 4 9.98 -13.32 3.74
CA THR A 4 9.81 -12.30 2.68
C THR A 4 11.05 -11.51 2.24
N LEU A 5 11.88 -12.12 1.39
CA LEU A 5 12.93 -11.42 0.61
C LEU A 5 12.48 -11.02 -0.82
N ILE A 6 11.24 -11.29 -1.23
CA ILE A 6 10.87 -11.25 -2.66
C ILE A 6 10.06 -10.00 -3.06
N ALA A 7 9.36 -9.35 -2.13
CA ALA A 7 8.73 -8.05 -2.39
C ALA A 7 9.79 -6.95 -2.57
N ALA A 8 10.83 -6.95 -1.73
CA ALA A 8 11.82 -5.87 -1.66
C ALA A 8 12.45 -5.53 -3.01
N ALA A 9 12.73 -6.48 -3.91
CA ALA A 9 13.33 -6.18 -5.22
C ALA A 9 12.41 -5.37 -6.15
N LEU A 10 11.08 -5.56 -6.08
CA LEU A 10 10.12 -4.77 -6.85
C LEU A 10 9.98 -3.34 -6.28
N PHE A 11 10.17 -3.19 -4.96
CA PHE A 11 9.95 -1.93 -4.24
C PHE A 11 11.22 -1.11 -3.95
N ALA A 12 12.41 -1.71 -3.98
CA ALA A 12 13.65 -1.07 -3.56
C ALA A 12 14.17 -0.02 -4.57
N ALA A 13 13.58 0.06 -5.77
CA ALA A 13 13.89 1.07 -6.77
C ALA A 13 13.03 2.36 -6.64
N ILE A 14 12.12 2.45 -5.68
CA ILE A 14 11.18 3.58 -5.55
C ILE A 14 11.85 4.77 -4.83
N GLY A 15 13.02 5.16 -5.31
CA GLY A 15 13.69 6.41 -5.00
C GLY A 15 13.03 7.56 -5.77
N THR A 16 11.89 8.03 -5.28
CA THR A 16 11.25 9.31 -5.65
C THR A 16 10.69 9.52 -7.07
N ALA A 17 10.72 8.55 -7.99
CA ALA A 17 10.11 8.72 -9.32
C ALA A 17 9.60 7.40 -9.95
N HIS A 18 8.44 6.93 -9.51
CA HIS A 18 7.61 5.87 -10.12
C HIS A 18 8.18 4.45 -10.14
N ALA A 19 7.40 3.50 -9.65
CA ALA A 19 7.60 2.10 -9.97
C ALA A 19 7.05 1.82 -11.37
N ASP A 20 7.69 0.89 -12.09
CA ASP A 20 7.14 0.38 -13.34
C ASP A 20 5.77 -0.26 -13.09
N PRO A 21 4.83 -0.17 -14.05
CA PRO A 21 3.52 -0.79 -13.89
C PRO A 21 3.65 -2.30 -13.72
N VAL A 22 2.85 -2.88 -12.82
CA VAL A 22 2.88 -4.32 -12.53
C VAL A 22 1.60 -4.99 -13.02
N THR A 23 1.72 -6.08 -13.77
CA THR A 23 0.57 -6.93 -14.12
C THR A 23 0.37 -8.00 -13.05
N LEU A 24 -0.83 -8.04 -12.47
CA LEU A 24 -1.19 -8.95 -11.38
C LEU A 24 -2.23 -9.97 -11.82
N THR A 25 -1.90 -11.24 -11.70
CA THR A 25 -2.80 -12.37 -11.92
C THR A 25 -3.34 -12.85 -10.58
N TYR A 26 -4.65 -12.72 -10.36
CA TYR A 26 -5.29 -13.17 -9.13
C TYR A 26 -5.16 -14.69 -8.99
N THR A 27 -4.80 -15.14 -7.79
CA THR A 27 -4.66 -16.57 -7.48
C THR A 27 -5.54 -17.03 -6.34
N ASP A 28 -5.67 -16.22 -5.27
CA ASP A 28 -6.44 -16.60 -4.10
C ASP A 28 -6.88 -15.39 -3.27
N THR A 29 -7.83 -15.60 -2.36
CA THR A 29 -8.23 -14.64 -1.32
C THR A 29 -8.12 -15.33 0.04
N PHE A 30 -7.28 -14.80 0.91
CA PHE A 30 -7.18 -15.23 2.31
C PHE A 30 -8.25 -14.50 3.13
N GLY A 31 -9.06 -15.26 3.89
CA GLY A 31 -10.27 -14.74 4.54
C GLY A 31 -11.56 -14.87 3.71
N ASN A 32 -11.57 -15.69 2.67
CA ASN A 32 -12.73 -15.93 1.81
C ASN A 32 -13.91 -16.66 2.49
N GLU A 33 -13.77 -17.11 3.74
CA GLU A 33 -14.83 -17.82 4.47
C GLU A 33 -15.95 -16.87 4.94
N GLN A 34 -15.68 -15.56 5.01
CA GLN A 34 -16.63 -14.57 5.47
C GLN A 34 -17.10 -13.67 4.34
N VAL A 35 -18.42 -13.60 4.20
CA VAL A 35 -19.11 -12.94 3.10
C VAL A 35 -20.13 -11.98 3.68
N GLY A 36 -20.05 -10.72 3.27
CA GLY A 36 -20.97 -9.70 3.73
C GLY A 36 -21.48 -8.82 2.60
N THR A 37 -22.15 -7.74 2.99
CA THR A 37 -22.70 -6.75 2.08
C THR A 37 -22.12 -5.38 2.36
N LEU A 38 -21.87 -4.63 1.29
CA LEU A 38 -21.45 -3.24 1.34
C LEU A 38 -22.65 -2.29 1.45
N PRO A 39 -22.44 -1.02 1.85
CA PRO A 39 -23.51 -0.02 1.81
C PRO A 39 -24.13 0.12 0.42
N ASN A 40 -25.42 0.46 0.39
CA ASN A 40 -26.14 0.82 -0.84
C ASN A 40 -26.33 2.35 -0.98
N ASN A 41 -25.49 3.16 -0.32
CA ASN A 41 -25.51 4.61 -0.50
C ASN A 41 -24.65 5.00 -1.72
N SER A 42 -25.11 6.01 -2.45
CA SER A 42 -24.45 6.50 -3.67
C SER A 42 -23.71 7.82 -3.47
N SER A 43 -23.50 8.25 -2.21
CA SER A 43 -23.05 9.60 -1.88
C SER A 43 -21.85 9.58 -0.94
N TRP A 44 -20.73 9.03 -1.41
CA TRP A 44 -19.43 9.38 -0.84
C TRP A 44 -18.83 10.54 -1.61
N SER A 45 -19.15 11.75 -1.17
CA SER A 45 -18.45 12.95 -1.61
C SER A 45 -17.09 13.00 -0.89
N GLY A 46 -15.98 12.82 -1.59
CA GLY A 46 -14.66 12.98 -1.00
C GLY A 46 -13.53 12.50 -1.89
N ASN A 47 -13.65 11.29 -2.43
CA ASN A 47 -12.61 10.67 -3.25
C ASN A 47 -13.05 10.58 -4.71
N PRO A 48 -12.24 11.04 -5.66
CA PRO A 48 -12.63 11.18 -7.05
C PRO A 48 -12.50 9.89 -7.88
N TRP A 49 -11.99 8.81 -7.27
CA TRP A 49 -12.17 7.43 -7.74
C TRP A 49 -13.45 6.76 -7.22
N ASN A 50 -14.21 7.42 -6.32
CA ASN A 50 -15.51 6.91 -5.88
C ASN A 50 -16.57 7.21 -6.94
N GLN A 51 -16.63 6.37 -7.97
CA GLN A 51 -17.58 6.53 -9.07
C GLN A 51 -18.73 5.54 -8.95
N GLY A 52 -19.90 6.02 -8.52
CA GLY A 52 -21.14 5.26 -8.56
C GLY A 52 -21.56 4.66 -7.22
N LYS A 53 -22.17 3.47 -7.29
CA LYS A 53 -22.62 2.71 -6.11
C LYS A 53 -21.62 1.59 -5.84
N PRO A 54 -21.40 1.20 -4.57
CA PRO A 54 -20.61 0.02 -4.28
C PRO A 54 -21.14 -1.20 -5.02
N VAL A 55 -20.27 -2.19 -5.20
CA VAL A 55 -20.66 -3.51 -5.66
C VAL A 55 -21.79 -4.03 -4.76
N GLN A 56 -22.88 -4.44 -5.40
CA GLN A 56 -24.07 -4.92 -4.71
C GLN A 56 -24.04 -6.45 -4.61
N GLY A 57 -24.60 -6.97 -3.51
CA GLY A 57 -24.64 -8.39 -3.21
C GLY A 57 -23.55 -8.81 -2.23
N ASN A 58 -23.26 -10.11 -2.26
CA ASN A 58 -22.27 -10.75 -1.41
C ASN A 58 -20.85 -10.43 -1.89
N VAL A 59 -20.03 -9.87 -1.01
CA VAL A 59 -18.61 -9.59 -1.27
C VAL A 59 -17.72 -10.32 -0.27
N TYR A 60 -16.55 -10.73 -0.74
CA TYR A 60 -15.46 -11.22 0.09
C TYR A 60 -14.63 -10.05 0.62
N ALA A 61 -14.11 -10.19 1.84
CA ALA A 61 -13.19 -9.24 2.44
C ALA A 61 -12.00 -9.99 3.03
N GLY A 62 -10.79 -9.58 2.67
CA GLY A 62 -9.57 -10.26 3.06
C GLY A 62 -8.39 -9.85 2.20
N GLU A 63 -7.26 -10.53 2.42
CA GLU A 63 -6.02 -10.29 1.68
C GLU A 63 -6.07 -11.06 0.35
N PHE A 64 -5.79 -10.37 -0.75
CA PHE A 64 -5.67 -10.99 -2.05
C PHE A 64 -4.24 -11.44 -2.31
N LYS A 65 -4.10 -12.66 -2.82
CA LYS A 65 -2.84 -13.20 -3.33
C LYS A 65 -2.83 -13.18 -4.86
N PHE A 66 -1.79 -12.60 -5.42
CA PHE A 66 -1.54 -12.49 -6.85
C PHE A 66 -0.20 -13.11 -7.24
N LYS A 67 -0.04 -13.29 -8.54
CA LYS A 67 1.24 -13.53 -9.22
C LYS A 67 1.59 -12.36 -10.13
N THR A 68 2.83 -11.89 -10.07
CA THR A 68 3.36 -10.94 -11.06
C THR A 68 3.65 -11.64 -12.39
N SER A 69 3.96 -10.87 -13.45
CA SER A 69 4.40 -11.42 -14.76
C SER A 69 5.65 -12.28 -14.65
N GLU A 70 6.49 -12.04 -13.64
CA GLU A 70 7.73 -12.77 -13.34
C GLU A 70 7.46 -14.00 -12.47
N GLY A 71 6.20 -14.25 -12.07
CA GLY A 71 5.80 -15.40 -11.25
C GLY A 71 6.01 -15.21 -9.75
N LEU A 72 6.30 -14.00 -9.29
CA LEU A 72 6.48 -13.68 -7.87
C LEU A 72 5.13 -13.57 -7.16
N ASP A 73 5.09 -13.97 -5.88
CA ASP A 73 3.92 -13.75 -5.03
C ASP A 73 3.79 -12.26 -4.69
N PHE A 74 2.55 -11.75 -4.75
CA PHE A 74 2.22 -10.37 -4.45
C PHE A 74 0.92 -10.33 -3.64
N TYR A 75 0.89 -9.51 -2.58
CA TYR A 75 -0.23 -9.44 -1.65
C TYR A 75 -0.79 -8.02 -1.58
N ALA A 76 -2.11 -7.91 -1.52
CA ALA A 76 -2.76 -6.60 -1.42
C ALA A 76 -4.16 -6.70 -0.81
N PHE A 77 -4.64 -5.59 -0.27
CA PHE A 77 -6.03 -5.40 0.12
C PHE A 77 -6.77 -4.53 -0.89
N CYS A 78 -8.08 -4.69 -0.96
CA CYS A 78 -8.95 -3.86 -1.75
C CYS A 78 -9.04 -2.45 -1.17
N ALA A 79 -8.80 -1.42 -1.99
CA ALA A 79 -9.01 -0.02 -1.65
C ALA A 79 -10.20 0.61 -2.38
N ASP A 80 -11.00 -0.21 -3.07
CA ASP A 80 -12.10 0.24 -3.93
C ASP A 80 -13.32 -0.69 -3.86
N ILE A 81 -14.40 -0.17 -3.27
CA ILE A 81 -15.67 -0.89 -3.12
C ILE A 81 -16.63 -0.75 -4.31
N PHE A 82 -16.28 0.03 -5.35
CA PHE A 82 -17.15 0.36 -6.48
C PHE A 82 -16.94 -0.55 -7.70
N HIS A 83 -15.77 -1.15 -7.83
CA HIS A 83 -15.43 -2.05 -8.93
C HIS A 83 -15.24 -3.48 -8.46
N THR A 84 -15.07 -4.42 -9.40
CA THR A 84 -14.75 -5.82 -9.13
C THR A 84 -13.31 -6.13 -9.51
N LEU A 85 -12.68 -7.01 -8.74
CA LEU A 85 -11.33 -7.47 -9.03
C LEU A 85 -11.30 -8.23 -10.37
N LYS A 86 -10.27 -7.97 -11.18
CA LYS A 86 -10.04 -8.63 -12.47
C LYS A 86 -8.62 -9.19 -12.48
N SER A 87 -8.49 -10.45 -12.86
CA SER A 87 -7.20 -11.11 -13.00
C SER A 87 -6.49 -10.63 -14.28
N GLY A 88 -5.16 -10.48 -14.22
CA GLY A 88 -4.35 -10.00 -15.33
C GLY A 88 -4.42 -8.49 -15.53
N THR A 89 -4.83 -7.73 -14.51
CA THR A 89 -4.86 -6.26 -14.57
C THR A 89 -3.48 -5.67 -14.32
N THR A 90 -3.13 -4.66 -15.12
CA THR A 90 -1.92 -3.85 -14.92
C THR A 90 -2.23 -2.67 -14.01
N TYR A 91 -1.39 -2.50 -13.01
CA TYR A 91 -1.51 -1.49 -11.98
C TYR A 91 -0.36 -0.49 -12.05
N GLN A 92 -0.69 0.79 -11.97
CA GLN A 92 0.28 1.83 -11.62
C GLN A 92 0.48 1.81 -10.12
N MET A 93 1.72 1.84 -9.67
CA MET A 93 2.05 1.75 -8.26
C MET A 93 2.72 3.04 -7.79
N ASP A 94 2.15 3.64 -6.75
CA ASP A 94 2.67 4.86 -6.14
C ASP A 94 2.85 4.63 -4.64
N ALA A 95 3.91 5.19 -4.07
CA ALA A 95 4.08 5.23 -2.62
C ALA A 95 2.87 5.96 -1.99
N LEU A 96 2.26 5.34 -0.98
CA LEU A 96 1.11 5.89 -0.28
C LEU A 96 1.59 6.99 0.69
N THR A 97 1.56 8.23 0.21
CA THR A 97 2.04 9.43 0.91
C THR A 97 1.05 10.56 0.71
N THR A 98 1.08 11.59 1.57
CA THR A 98 0.05 12.64 1.56
C THR A 98 -0.02 13.31 0.19
N GLY A 99 -1.19 13.24 -0.45
CA GLY A 99 -1.40 13.81 -1.78
C GLY A 99 -0.88 12.97 -2.96
N SER A 100 -0.31 11.78 -2.72
CA SER A 100 0.07 10.86 -3.80
C SER A 100 -1.14 10.31 -4.54
N VAL A 101 -2.27 10.18 -3.83
CA VAL A 101 -3.56 9.77 -4.37
C VAL A 101 -4.59 10.80 -3.90
N ALA A 102 -5.25 11.52 -4.81
CA ALA A 102 -6.12 12.64 -4.41
C ALA A 102 -7.40 12.23 -3.66
N GLY A 103 -7.50 12.54 -2.38
CA GLY A 103 -8.60 12.07 -1.53
C GLY A 103 -8.09 11.17 -0.40
N ILE A 104 -6.85 10.71 -0.51
CA ILE A 104 -6.09 10.19 0.64
C ILE A 104 -5.23 11.31 1.18
N GLY A 105 -5.61 11.82 2.36
CA GLY A 105 -4.89 12.84 3.10
C GLY A 105 -3.94 12.25 4.14
N SER A 106 -3.32 13.15 4.91
CA SER A 106 -2.45 12.78 6.04
C SER A 106 -3.19 12.05 7.16
N TRP A 107 -4.50 12.24 7.24
CA TRP A 107 -5.37 11.61 8.23
C TRP A 107 -5.57 10.12 7.93
N GLU A 108 -5.89 9.78 6.68
CA GLU A 108 -6.07 8.38 6.24
C GLU A 108 -4.73 7.63 6.32
N ILE A 109 -3.65 8.26 5.86
CA ILE A 109 -2.32 7.63 5.83
C ILE A 109 -1.85 7.25 7.22
N ALA A 110 -2.07 8.12 8.22
CA ALA A 110 -1.67 7.81 9.59
C ALA A 110 -2.40 6.59 10.13
N ARG A 111 -3.71 6.47 9.85
CA ARG A 111 -4.56 5.38 10.34
C ARG A 111 -4.29 4.07 9.63
N ILE A 112 -4.07 4.13 8.31
CA ILE A 112 -3.60 2.98 7.53
C ILE A 112 -2.23 2.55 8.06
N GLY A 113 -1.31 3.48 8.28
CA GLY A 113 0.00 3.18 8.86
C GLY A 113 -0.09 2.50 10.22
N TYR A 114 -0.91 3.01 11.12
CA TYR A 114 -1.18 2.40 12.43
C TYR A 114 -1.76 0.99 12.30
N LEU A 115 -2.72 0.79 11.40
CA LEU A 115 -3.33 -0.52 11.12
C LEU A 115 -2.24 -1.55 10.73
N PHE A 116 -1.35 -1.18 9.81
CA PHE A 116 -0.23 -2.04 9.43
C PHE A 116 0.75 -2.27 10.58
N ASP A 117 1.16 -1.23 11.31
CA ASP A 117 2.16 -1.36 12.38
C ASP A 117 1.71 -2.25 13.55
N ASN A 118 0.42 -2.25 13.87
CA ASN A 118 -0.12 -2.94 15.03
C ASN A 118 -0.77 -4.28 14.70
N TYR A 119 -1.26 -4.45 13.47
CA TYR A 119 -2.00 -5.65 13.05
C TYR A 119 -1.35 -6.38 11.85
N GLY A 120 -0.17 -5.93 11.42
CA GLY A 120 0.58 -6.50 10.30
C GLY A 120 1.12 -7.92 10.53
N ASP A 121 1.19 -8.39 11.78
CA ASP A 121 1.64 -9.75 12.12
C ASP A 121 0.70 -10.85 11.59
N TYR A 122 -0.53 -10.49 11.21
CA TYR A 122 -1.50 -11.42 10.64
C TYR A 122 -1.36 -11.64 9.13
N LEU A 123 -0.58 -10.80 8.44
CA LEU A 123 -0.47 -10.76 6.98
C LEU A 123 0.27 -11.99 6.41
N ASP A 124 0.03 -12.28 5.12
CA ASP A 124 0.62 -13.42 4.39
C ASP A 124 0.43 -14.77 5.11
N ASN A 125 -0.77 -15.00 5.65
CA ASN A 125 -1.11 -16.26 6.31
C ASN A 125 -2.60 -16.59 6.19
N SER A 126 -2.93 -17.55 5.33
CA SER A 126 -4.32 -17.99 5.11
C SER A 126 -5.02 -18.55 6.36
N ALA A 127 -4.27 -18.97 7.38
CA ALA A 127 -4.85 -19.40 8.66
C ALA A 127 -5.49 -18.24 9.46
N ASN A 128 -5.15 -16.99 9.12
CA ASN A 128 -5.64 -15.77 9.78
C ASN A 128 -6.87 -15.17 9.09
N GLY A 129 -7.72 -16.00 8.49
CA GLY A 129 -8.81 -15.53 7.62
C GLY A 129 -9.71 -14.47 8.27
N LYS A 130 -10.11 -14.66 9.53
CA LYS A 130 -10.93 -13.70 10.29
C LYS A 130 -10.20 -12.39 10.52
N GLU A 131 -8.93 -12.43 10.91
CA GLU A 131 -8.09 -11.25 11.14
C GLU A 131 -7.86 -10.48 9.83
N LEU A 132 -7.66 -11.17 8.71
CA LEU A 132 -7.50 -10.55 7.39
C LEU A 132 -8.81 -9.93 6.89
N THR A 133 -9.96 -10.56 7.16
CA THR A 133 -11.28 -9.96 6.94
C THR A 133 -11.44 -8.70 7.78
N ALA A 134 -11.12 -8.77 9.09
CA ALA A 134 -11.20 -7.60 9.96
C ALA A 134 -10.28 -6.46 9.48
N PHE A 135 -9.07 -6.79 9.02
CA PHE A 135 -8.11 -5.85 8.44
C PHE A 135 -8.72 -5.11 7.24
N GLN A 136 -9.34 -5.85 6.31
CA GLN A 136 -10.00 -5.28 5.14
C GLN A 136 -11.18 -4.37 5.52
N LEU A 137 -11.98 -4.76 6.51
CA LEU A 137 -13.11 -3.96 6.99
C LEU A 137 -12.64 -2.66 7.66
N THR A 138 -11.60 -2.73 8.49
CA THR A 138 -10.96 -1.57 9.10
C THR A 138 -10.39 -0.63 8.04
N LEU A 139 -9.72 -1.18 7.01
CA LEU A 139 -9.20 -0.39 5.90
C LEU A 139 -10.31 0.35 5.14
N TRP A 140 -11.43 -0.33 4.86
CA TRP A 140 -12.56 0.32 4.21
C TRP A 140 -13.24 1.37 5.09
N GLU A 141 -13.32 1.18 6.41
CA GLU A 141 -13.82 2.23 7.30
C GLU A 141 -12.94 3.48 7.19
N ILE A 142 -11.62 3.34 7.24
CA ILE A 142 -10.71 4.48 7.12
C ILE A 142 -10.87 5.19 5.77
N LEU A 143 -11.02 4.44 4.68
CA LEU A 143 -11.09 4.99 3.32
C LEU A 143 -12.46 5.60 2.96
N PHE A 144 -13.54 5.10 3.56
CA PHE A 144 -14.91 5.43 3.15
C PHE A 144 -15.76 6.05 4.26
N GLU A 145 -15.39 6.00 5.53
CA GLU A 145 -16.10 6.77 6.54
C GLU A 145 -15.74 8.26 6.44
N ASN A 146 -16.74 9.14 6.57
CA ASN A 146 -16.53 10.57 6.48
C ASN A 146 -17.38 11.36 7.48
N GLY A 147 -16.89 12.54 7.86
CA GLY A 147 -17.60 13.47 8.73
C GLY A 147 -17.64 13.04 10.20
N LYS A 148 -18.72 13.40 10.90
CA LYS A 148 -18.79 13.31 12.37
C LYS A 148 -18.88 11.88 12.93
N ASN A 149 -18.99 10.87 12.07
CA ASN A 149 -19.16 9.47 12.47
C ASN A 149 -17.86 8.66 12.36
N GLN A 150 -16.76 9.25 11.86
CA GLN A 150 -15.48 8.57 11.73
C GLN A 150 -15.04 8.00 13.08
N GLY A 151 -14.77 6.69 13.10
CA GLY A 151 -14.30 5.96 14.29
C GLY A 151 -15.27 5.93 15.46
N ASN A 152 -16.56 6.17 15.22
CA ASN A 152 -17.63 6.32 16.23
C ASN A 152 -17.33 5.65 17.58
N GLN A 153 -16.70 6.41 18.49
CA GLN A 153 -16.17 5.92 19.75
C GLN A 153 -17.28 5.44 20.71
N ASN A 154 -18.51 5.90 20.50
CA ASN A 154 -19.66 5.62 21.36
C ASN A 154 -20.58 4.51 20.79
N GLY A 155 -20.12 3.74 19.80
CA GLY A 155 -20.89 2.66 19.18
C GLY A 155 -20.02 1.66 18.42
N ASN A 156 -20.63 0.87 17.53
CA ASN A 156 -19.90 0.02 16.59
C ASN A 156 -19.71 0.80 15.28
N PRO A 157 -18.47 1.23 14.94
CA PRO A 157 -18.20 2.00 13.73
C PRO A 157 -18.85 1.42 12.47
N LEU A 158 -18.72 0.11 12.24
CA LEU A 158 -19.24 -0.59 11.06
C LEU A 158 -20.78 -0.69 10.98
N SER A 159 -21.49 -0.25 12.02
CA SER A 159 -22.96 -0.26 12.08
C SER A 159 -23.59 1.13 11.86
N LYS A 160 -22.77 2.17 11.79
CA LYS A 160 -23.20 3.58 11.77
C LYS A 160 -22.39 4.34 10.72
N GLY A 161 -22.74 5.61 10.48
CA GLY A 161 -22.02 6.45 9.54
C GLY A 161 -22.32 6.15 8.07
N ASN A 162 -21.39 6.55 7.21
CA ASN A 162 -21.50 6.39 5.76
C ASN A 162 -20.98 5.02 5.31
N PHE A 163 -19.96 4.49 5.99
CA PHE A 163 -19.45 3.15 5.74
C PHE A 163 -19.98 2.19 6.80
N LYS A 164 -20.88 1.30 6.36
CA LYS A 164 -21.49 0.26 7.18
C LYS A 164 -21.49 -1.08 6.47
N VAL A 165 -21.22 -2.14 7.20
CA VAL A 165 -21.22 -3.49 6.64
C VAL A 165 -22.19 -4.37 7.39
N GLY A 166 -22.46 -5.55 6.83
CA GLY A 166 -23.17 -6.60 7.54
C GLY A 166 -22.86 -7.95 6.94
N GLY A 167 -22.81 -8.97 7.80
CA GLY A 167 -22.68 -10.37 7.38
C GLY A 167 -21.27 -10.95 7.52
N PHE A 168 -20.26 -10.19 7.96
CA PHE A 168 -18.90 -10.71 8.13
C PHE A 168 -18.67 -11.38 9.50
N GLY A 169 -19.73 -11.77 10.21
CA GLY A 169 -19.64 -12.56 11.46
C GLY A 169 -18.70 -11.93 12.49
N ASP A 170 -17.86 -12.75 13.13
CA ASP A 170 -16.97 -12.32 14.21
C ASP A 170 -15.86 -11.35 13.75
N ALA A 171 -15.59 -11.22 12.44
CA ALA A 171 -14.64 -10.21 11.96
C ALA A 171 -15.20 -8.79 12.06
N ASP A 172 -16.54 -8.62 12.02
CA ASP A 172 -17.17 -7.32 12.25
C ASP A 172 -16.83 -6.80 13.66
N ASP A 173 -16.92 -7.65 14.67
CA ASP A 173 -16.60 -7.29 16.06
C ASP A 173 -15.11 -6.99 16.26
N LEU A 174 -14.24 -7.80 15.64
CA LEU A 174 -12.80 -7.58 15.69
C LEU A 174 -12.40 -6.25 15.03
N ALA A 175 -12.91 -5.99 13.82
CA ALA A 175 -12.67 -4.75 13.10
C ALA A 175 -13.20 -3.53 13.87
N ASN A 176 -14.40 -3.63 14.49
CA ASN A 176 -14.94 -2.57 15.35
C ASN A 176 -14.05 -2.27 16.57
N GLY A 177 -13.28 -3.25 17.06
CA GLY A 177 -12.26 -3.06 18.09
C GLY A 177 -11.05 -2.30 17.55
N TRP A 178 -10.49 -2.75 16.44
CA TRP A 178 -9.31 -2.13 15.80
C TRP A 178 -9.58 -0.70 15.35
N ILE A 179 -10.76 -0.43 14.78
CA ILE A 179 -11.16 0.92 14.38
C ILE A 179 -11.14 1.85 15.60
N LYS A 180 -11.74 1.46 16.74
CA LYS A 180 -11.72 2.31 17.94
C LYS A 180 -10.29 2.58 18.42
N ASP A 181 -9.48 1.53 18.50
CA ASP A 181 -8.08 1.63 18.91
C ASP A 181 -7.26 2.56 18.01
N ILE A 182 -7.37 2.42 16.69
CA ILE A 182 -6.72 3.30 15.71
C ILE A 182 -7.13 4.76 15.95
N TYR A 183 -8.40 5.03 16.17
CA TYR A 183 -8.90 6.39 16.32
C TYR A 183 -8.53 7.04 17.65
N ASP A 184 -8.37 6.25 18.70
CA ASP A 184 -7.93 6.73 20.01
C ASP A 184 -6.42 6.98 20.07
N ASN A 185 -5.63 6.24 19.27
CA ASN A 185 -4.18 6.22 19.38
C ASN A 185 -3.40 6.82 18.20
N THR A 186 -4.06 7.16 17.09
CA THR A 186 -3.38 7.70 15.91
C THR A 186 -3.43 9.23 15.86
N GLN A 187 -2.28 9.84 15.56
CA GLN A 187 -2.16 11.27 15.28
C GLN A 187 -1.96 11.52 13.78
N ASP A 188 -2.61 12.55 13.24
CA ASP A 188 -2.52 12.90 11.83
C ASP A 188 -1.07 13.17 11.39
N GLY A 189 -0.72 12.72 10.19
CA GLY A 189 0.62 12.90 9.63
C GLY A 189 1.68 11.90 10.12
N THR A 190 1.33 11.01 11.06
CA THR A 190 2.17 9.86 11.41
C THR A 190 2.31 8.94 10.20
N LYS A 191 3.51 8.42 9.95
CA LYS A 191 3.75 7.40 8.92
C LYS A 191 3.99 6.06 9.59
N SER A 192 3.73 4.97 8.89
CA SER A 192 4.08 3.63 9.38
C SER A 192 5.58 3.54 9.69
N GLU A 193 5.91 2.99 10.84
CA GLU A 193 7.28 2.75 11.28
C GLU A 193 7.80 1.40 10.75
N LYS A 194 6.93 0.41 10.56
CA LYS A 194 7.31 -0.95 10.19
C LYS A 194 7.13 -1.26 8.70
N TYR A 195 6.36 -0.47 7.96
CA TYR A 195 6.00 -0.77 6.59
C TYR A 195 6.14 0.43 5.65
N ASP A 196 6.55 0.16 4.42
CA ASP A 196 6.31 1.04 3.28
C ASP A 196 5.01 0.60 2.60
N LEU A 197 4.14 1.58 2.34
CA LEU A 197 2.80 1.35 1.82
C LEU A 197 2.67 1.88 0.40
N PHE A 198 1.90 1.19 -0.43
CA PHE A 198 1.73 1.50 -1.84
C PHE A 198 0.26 1.47 -2.23
N PHE A 199 -0.14 2.42 -3.07
CA PHE A 199 -1.45 2.43 -3.70
C PHE A 199 -1.31 1.97 -5.15
N LEU A 200 -2.17 1.04 -5.54
CA LEU A 200 -2.20 0.46 -6.87
C LEU A 200 -3.45 0.90 -7.60
N THR A 201 -3.28 1.68 -8.66
CA THR A 201 -4.37 2.19 -9.48
C THR A 201 -4.57 1.33 -10.73
N SER A 202 -5.78 0.79 -10.90
CA SER A 202 -6.16 0.01 -12.10
C SER A 202 -6.79 0.90 -13.17
N SER A 203 -5.98 1.51 -14.03
CA SER A 203 -6.51 2.32 -15.13
C SER A 203 -6.16 1.76 -16.51
N SER A 204 -7.18 1.60 -17.37
CA SER A 204 -6.99 1.32 -18.82
C SER A 204 -6.42 2.50 -19.60
N THR A 205 -6.64 3.74 -19.13
CA THR A 205 -6.53 4.94 -19.98
C THR A 205 -5.81 6.13 -19.33
N CYS A 206 -5.43 6.05 -18.06
CA CYS A 206 -4.74 7.13 -17.35
C CYS A 206 -3.27 6.73 -17.16
N THR A 207 -2.42 7.14 -18.09
CA THR A 207 -0.95 7.08 -17.97
C THR A 207 -0.38 8.25 -17.16
N GLU A 208 -1.22 9.21 -16.72
CA GLU A 208 -0.81 10.37 -15.92
C GLU A 208 -1.46 10.36 -14.53
N LYS A 209 -0.66 10.73 -13.52
CA LYS A 209 -0.93 10.56 -12.09
C LYS A 209 -2.24 11.15 -11.60
N TYR A 210 -2.76 10.54 -10.54
CA TYR A 210 -3.73 11.13 -9.63
C TYR A 210 -3.07 11.97 -8.51
N THR A 211 -2.07 12.81 -8.85
CA THR A 211 -1.41 13.65 -7.84
C THR A 211 -2.25 14.88 -7.51
N SER A 212 -2.33 15.22 -6.22
CA SER A 212 -2.92 16.48 -5.76
C SER A 212 -2.19 17.69 -6.37
N GLY A 213 -2.89 18.50 -7.18
CA GLY A 213 -2.39 19.71 -7.84
C GLY A 213 -3.39 20.26 -8.88
N ASN A 214 -3.07 21.40 -9.51
CA ASN A 214 -3.91 22.07 -10.54
C ASN A 214 -4.18 21.24 -11.81
N LYS A 215 -3.57 20.05 -11.92
CA LYS A 215 -3.86 19.06 -12.94
C LYS A 215 -4.49 17.85 -12.27
N LYS A 216 -5.81 17.88 -12.05
CA LYS A 216 -6.59 16.67 -11.81
C LYS A 216 -6.29 15.72 -12.98
N GLY A 217 -5.80 14.51 -12.71
CA GLY A 217 -5.40 13.54 -13.73
C GLY A 217 -6.39 13.53 -14.90
N GLN A 218 -5.97 14.03 -16.06
CA GLN A 218 -6.83 14.04 -17.24
C GLN A 218 -6.58 12.75 -18.01
N CYS A 219 -7.43 11.76 -17.76
CA CYS A 219 -7.54 10.59 -18.61
C CYS A 219 -7.98 11.03 -20.02
N LYS A 220 -7.65 10.24 -21.04
CA LYS A 220 -8.04 10.52 -22.44
C LYS A 220 -9.57 10.79 -22.50
N ASN A 221 -9.97 11.97 -22.97
CA ASN A 221 -11.37 12.46 -23.02
C ASN A 221 -12.04 12.80 -21.68
N GLY A 222 -11.28 12.99 -20.59
CA GLY A 222 -11.80 13.45 -19.30
C GLY A 222 -12.67 12.43 -18.55
N LYS A 223 -12.69 11.16 -18.99
CA LYS A 223 -13.36 10.05 -18.30
C LYS A 223 -12.33 9.07 -17.79
N MET A 224 -12.29 8.91 -16.47
CA MET A 224 -11.53 7.83 -15.83
C MET A 224 -12.28 6.53 -16.12
N THR A 225 -11.69 5.64 -16.91
CA THR A 225 -12.15 4.25 -16.99
C THR A 225 -11.26 3.44 -16.08
N GLN A 226 -11.84 3.07 -14.94
CA GLN A 226 -11.21 2.16 -14.00
C GLN A 226 -11.54 0.73 -14.43
N ASP A 227 -10.50 -0.08 -14.57
CA ASP A 227 -10.64 -1.43 -15.13
C ASP A 227 -10.92 -2.47 -14.07
N SER A 228 -10.41 -2.29 -12.87
CA SER A 228 -10.54 -3.24 -11.76
C SER A 228 -10.68 -2.50 -10.43
N GLN A 229 -10.61 -3.19 -9.29
CA GLN A 229 -10.48 -2.55 -7.99
C GLN A 229 -9.07 -1.98 -7.83
N ASN A 230 -8.96 -0.79 -7.23
CA ASN A 230 -7.68 -0.28 -6.72
C ASN A 230 -7.27 -1.06 -5.47
N LEU A 231 -5.97 -1.15 -5.22
CA LEU A 231 -5.41 -1.98 -4.15
C LEU A 231 -4.46 -1.17 -3.26
N ILE A 232 -4.24 -1.65 -2.03
CA ILE A 232 -3.13 -1.23 -1.18
C ILE A 232 -2.24 -2.43 -0.92
N SER A 233 -0.94 -2.28 -1.17
CA SER A 233 0.08 -3.28 -0.83
C SER A 233 1.11 -2.67 0.14
N TRP A 234 1.96 -3.51 0.69
CA TRP A 234 2.97 -3.12 1.66
C TRP A 234 4.28 -3.86 1.44
N THR A 235 5.34 -3.38 2.08
CA THR A 235 6.60 -4.10 2.28
C THR A 235 7.11 -3.77 3.67
N ALA A 236 7.57 -4.77 4.41
CA ALA A 236 8.20 -4.54 5.69
C ALA A 236 9.49 -3.74 5.49
N LYS A 237 9.69 -2.72 6.31
CA LYS A 237 10.95 -2.00 6.37
C LYS A 237 12.01 -2.91 6.98
N PRO A 238 13.29 -2.77 6.57
CA PRO A 238 14.38 -3.50 7.20
C PRO A 238 14.43 -3.15 8.70
N GLU A 239 14.65 -4.15 9.55
CA GLU A 239 14.81 -3.92 11.00
C GLU A 239 16.14 -3.21 11.27
N ASP A 240 17.17 -3.55 10.48
CA ASP A 240 18.44 -2.84 10.42
C ASP A 240 18.69 -2.31 9.00
N PRO A 241 18.46 -1.00 8.75
CA PRO A 241 18.72 -0.39 7.45
C PRO A 241 20.17 -0.52 6.98
N GLN A 242 21.11 -0.74 7.91
CA GLN A 242 22.54 -0.89 7.63
C GLN A 242 22.96 -2.33 7.33
N ASP A 243 22.07 -3.32 7.48
CA ASP A 243 22.36 -4.70 7.09
C ASP A 243 22.23 -4.84 5.56
N PRO A 244 23.32 -5.07 4.82
CA PRO A 244 23.26 -5.22 3.37
C PRO A 244 22.50 -6.47 2.91
N ALA A 245 22.24 -7.44 3.81
CA ALA A 245 21.40 -8.59 3.51
C ALA A 245 19.90 -8.24 3.52
N GLU A 246 19.51 -7.20 4.26
CA GLU A 246 18.13 -6.70 4.34
C GLU A 246 17.89 -5.49 3.43
N ASN A 247 18.97 -4.78 3.05
CA ASN A 247 18.95 -3.64 2.15
C ASN A 247 19.98 -3.79 1.01
N PRO A 248 19.68 -4.60 -0.04
CA PRO A 248 20.63 -4.89 -1.11
C PRO A 248 20.97 -3.68 -2.01
N ASN A 249 20.34 -2.52 -1.76
CA ASN A 249 20.53 -1.30 -2.56
C ASN A 249 21.49 -0.27 -1.94
N GLU A 250 22.01 -0.50 -0.74
CA GLU A 250 23.13 0.30 -0.25
C GLU A 250 24.43 -0.15 -0.94
N ILE A 251 24.78 0.56 -2.02
CA ILE A 251 26.15 0.55 -2.57
C ILE A 251 27.05 0.98 -1.40
N PRO A 252 28.02 0.16 -0.95
CA PRO A 252 28.92 0.54 0.13
C PRO A 252 29.58 1.86 -0.25
N GLU A 253 29.39 2.90 0.57
CA GLU A 253 30.11 4.15 0.33
C GLU A 253 31.61 3.82 0.25
N PRO A 254 32.35 4.36 -0.74
CA PRO A 254 33.78 4.13 -0.81
C PRO A 254 34.39 4.76 0.44
N MET A 255 34.80 3.92 1.40
CA MET A 255 35.56 4.35 2.56
C MET A 255 36.64 5.35 2.13
N PRO A 256 36.61 6.61 2.57
CA PRO A 256 37.55 7.65 2.13
C PRO A 256 39.02 7.35 2.46
N LEU A 257 39.29 6.30 3.24
CA LEU A 257 40.64 5.93 3.68
C LEU A 257 41.51 5.22 2.61
N VAL A 258 40.95 4.71 1.51
CA VAL A 258 41.75 4.01 0.48
C VAL A 258 42.29 4.95 -0.60
N LEU A 259 41.68 6.12 -0.80
CA LEU A 259 42.15 7.10 -1.81
C LEU A 259 43.36 7.95 -1.36
N LEU A 260 43.67 7.98 -0.06
CA LEU A 260 44.82 8.72 0.47
C LEU A 260 46.14 7.92 0.43
N THR A 261 46.09 6.59 0.30
CA THR A 261 47.30 5.75 0.18
C THR A 261 47.77 5.60 -1.27
N ALA A 262 46.88 5.68 -2.26
CA ALA A 262 47.27 5.66 -3.68
C ALA A 262 47.84 7.01 -4.19
N GLY A 263 47.49 8.14 -3.54
CA GLY A 263 47.92 9.48 -3.96
C GLY A 263 49.37 9.85 -3.62
N LEU A 264 50.02 9.12 -2.71
CA LEU A 264 51.37 9.46 -2.22
C LEU A 264 52.52 8.63 -2.84
N LEU A 265 52.20 7.61 -3.65
CA LEU A 265 53.19 6.79 -4.35
C LEU A 265 53.57 7.29 -5.76
N ALA A 266 52.90 8.33 -6.27
CA ALA A 266 53.17 8.91 -7.59
C ALA A 266 54.23 10.03 -7.61
N LEU A 267 54.81 10.39 -6.46
CA LEU A 267 55.89 11.39 -6.35
C LEU A 267 57.18 10.72 -5.86
N GLY A 268 57.83 9.92 -6.72
CA GLY A 268 59.06 9.23 -6.35
C GLY A 268 59.91 8.75 -7.52
N PHE A 269 60.76 9.66 -8.03
CA PHE A 269 62.03 9.41 -8.74
C PHE A 269 62.03 8.60 -10.05
N THR A 270 62.19 9.31 -11.19
CA THR A 270 63.04 8.82 -12.29
C THR A 270 64.22 9.77 -12.48
N ARG A 271 65.41 9.30 -12.05
CA ARG A 271 66.71 9.94 -12.31
C ARG A 271 67.12 9.69 -13.76
N LYS A 272 67.57 10.75 -14.43
CA LYS A 272 68.31 10.72 -15.71
C LYS A 272 69.55 9.81 -15.63
N LEU A 273 69.74 8.94 -16.62
CA LEU A 273 71.06 8.40 -16.97
C LEU A 273 71.33 8.62 -18.46
N ARG A 274 72.52 9.18 -18.71
CA ARG A 274 73.09 9.61 -20.00
C ARG A 274 73.70 8.42 -20.76
N CYS A 275 73.75 8.56 -22.08
CA CYS A 275 74.52 7.77 -23.04
C CYS A 275 75.99 7.59 -22.64
N CYS A 276 76.54 6.41 -22.92
CA CYS A 276 77.60 6.15 -23.91
C CYS A 276 77.59 4.65 -24.24
#